data_AF-A0A3S0H184-F1
#
_entry.id   AF-A0A3S0H184-F1
#
_cell.length_a   1.000
_cell.length_b   1.000
_cell.length_c   1.000
_cell.angle_alpha   90.00
_cell.angle_beta   90.00
_cell.angle_gamma   90.00
#
_symmetry.space_group_name_H-M   'P 1'
#
loop_
_entity.id
_entity.type
_entity.pdbx_description
1 polymer ?
#
loop_
_entity_poly.entity_id
_entity_poly.type
_entity_poly.pdbx_seq_one_letter_code
_entity_poly.pdbx_strand_id
1 'polypeptide(L)'
;MIPVVTLAFSEEQKAELEQAIRREIAHQVSTLLSRLPLPEVMFSFPQAAKLLALHPETLRDYLKLPTGHPRRLRYVDCTGSSRGYRITAAELLAWQQRNHADALRDSILRKVAERHARLTARKSPQKLR
;
A
#
# COMPACT_ATOMS: atom_id res chain seq x y z
N MET A 1 -5.69 67.61 21.49
CA MET A 1 -4.41 67.01 21.05
C MET A 1 -4.29 65.64 21.69
N ILE A 2 -4.23 64.57 20.90
CA ILE A 2 -4.04 63.20 21.43
C ILE A 2 -2.53 62.92 21.42
N PRO A 3 -1.90 62.57 22.55
CA PRO A 3 -0.48 62.24 22.57
C PRO A 3 -0.25 60.95 21.78
N VAL A 4 0.64 61.02 20.79
CA VAL A 4 1.14 59.86 20.07
C VAL A 4 2.13 59.16 20.99
N VAL A 5 1.73 58.04 21.58
CA VAL A 5 2.61 57.18 22.37
C VAL A 5 3.37 56.29 21.40
N THR A 6 4.61 56.66 21.09
CA THR A 6 5.50 55.80 20.31
C THR A 6 6.09 54.75 21.24
N LEU A 7 5.57 53.52 21.19
CA LEU A 7 6.13 52.38 21.91
C LEU A 7 7.44 51.96 21.23
N ALA A 8 8.57 52.46 21.73
CA ALA A 8 9.89 52.01 21.32
C ALA A 8 10.25 50.74 22.12
N PHE A 9 10.28 49.59 21.44
CA PHE A 9 10.75 48.35 22.04
C PHE A 9 12.28 48.37 22.16
N SER A 10 12.80 47.95 23.32
CA SER A 10 14.24 47.71 23.47
C SER A 10 14.68 46.54 22.57
N GLU A 11 15.96 46.50 22.22
CA GLU A 11 16.53 45.36 21.45
C GLU A 11 16.30 44.02 22.17
N GLU A 12 16.29 44.04 23.50
CA GLU A 12 16.01 42.88 24.35
C GLU A 12 14.55 42.40 24.19
N GLN A 13 13.58 43.33 24.21
CA GLN A 13 12.16 43.02 23.97
C GLN A 13 11.91 42.50 22.56
N LYS A 14 12.64 43.01 21.56
CA LYS A 14 12.57 42.48 20.19
C LYS A 14 13.10 41.05 20.10
N ALA A 15 14.23 40.77 20.75
CA ALA A 15 14.81 39.44 20.78
C ALA A 15 13.89 38.42 21.49
N GLU A 16 13.29 38.81 22.62
CA GLU A 16 12.30 38.00 23.34
C GLU A 16 11.07 37.72 22.47
N LEU A 17 10.55 38.72 21.77
CA LEU A 17 9.41 38.59 20.87
C LEU A 17 9.74 37.65 19.70
N GLU A 18 10.89 37.80 19.06
CA GLU A 18 11.33 36.89 18.01
C GLU A 18 11.43 35.45 18.52
N GLN A 19 11.98 35.25 19.71
CA GLN A 19 12.11 33.92 20.28
C GLN A 19 10.74 33.32 20.63
N ALA A 20 9.80 34.13 21.13
CA ALA A 20 8.43 33.71 21.38
C ALA A 20 7.71 33.33 20.08
N ILE A 21 7.84 34.13 19.02
CA ILE A 21 7.27 33.84 17.70
C ILE A 21 7.85 32.54 17.14
N ARG A 22 9.17 32.34 17.21
CA ARG A 22 9.80 31.10 16.72
C ARG A 22 9.32 29.87 17.49
N ARG A 23 9.14 29.98 18.82
CA ARG A 23 8.59 28.89 19.65
C ARG A 23 7.15 28.58 19.28
N GLU A 24 6.33 29.60 19.08
CA GLU A 24 4.93 29.40 18.68
C GLU A 24 4.83 28.78 17.28
N ILE A 25 5.62 29.24 16.31
CA ILE A 25 5.70 28.62 14.98
C ILE A 25 6.10 27.15 15.10
N ALA A 26 7.14 26.84 15.89
CA ALA A 26 7.58 25.46 16.08
C ALA A 26 6.47 24.59 16.72
N HIS A 27 5.74 25.13 17.69
CA HIS A 27 4.62 24.45 18.33
C HIS A 27 3.46 24.19 17.36
N GLN A 28 3.07 25.19 16.56
CA GLN A 28 2.03 25.07 15.55
C GLN A 28 2.42 24.06 14.46
N VAL A 29 3.66 24.11 13.97
CA VAL A 29 4.17 23.15 12.99
C VAL A 29 4.14 21.73 13.55
N SER A 30 4.62 21.52 14.78
CA SER A 30 4.56 20.20 15.43
C SER A 30 3.12 19.69 15.59
N THR A 31 2.20 20.57 15.97
CA THR A 31 0.77 20.27 16.13
C THR A 31 0.10 19.94 14.80
N LEU A 32 0.47 20.63 13.72
CA LEU A 32 -0.04 20.33 12.39
C LEU A 32 0.51 19.00 11.88
N LEU A 33 1.83 18.77 12.02
CA LEU A 33 2.48 17.53 11.60
C LEU A 33 1.94 16.32 12.36
N SER A 34 1.60 16.46 13.65
CA SER A 34 1.03 15.36 14.45
C SER A 34 -0.41 15.00 14.06
N ARG A 35 -1.12 15.90 13.37
CA ARG A 35 -2.47 15.68 12.84
C ARG A 35 -2.48 15.16 11.41
N LEU A 36 -1.34 15.19 10.71
CA LEU A 36 -1.26 14.60 9.39
C LEU A 36 -1.39 13.09 9.49
N PRO A 37 -2.16 12.45 8.59
CA PRO A 37 -2.16 11.00 8.52
C PRO A 37 -0.73 10.52 8.28
N LEU A 38 -0.33 9.47 9.00
CA LEU A 38 0.98 8.85 8.81
C LEU A 38 1.16 8.51 7.32
N PRO A 39 2.32 8.81 6.72
CA PRO A 39 2.56 8.51 5.32
C PRO A 39 2.32 7.01 5.08
N GLU A 40 1.46 6.71 4.10
CA GLU A 40 1.14 5.33 3.77
C GLU A 40 2.41 4.59 3.38
N VAL A 41 2.64 3.41 3.95
CA VAL A 41 3.84 2.62 3.66
C VAL A 41 3.76 2.12 2.22
N MET A 42 4.76 2.50 1.43
CA MET A 42 4.86 2.14 0.02
C MET A 42 6.10 1.31 -0.25
N PHE A 43 5.94 0.25 -1.04
CA PHE A 43 7.01 -0.66 -1.41
C PHE A 43 7.41 -0.45 -2.87
N SER A 44 8.70 -0.50 -3.13
CA SER A 44 9.20 -0.70 -4.50
C SER A 44 8.87 -2.10 -5.00
N PHE A 45 8.84 -2.30 -6.32
CA PHE A 45 8.60 -3.62 -6.93
C PHE A 45 9.51 -4.72 -6.41
N PRO A 46 10.85 -4.52 -6.31
CA PRO A 46 11.73 -5.54 -5.74
C PRO A 46 11.42 -5.86 -4.28
N GLN A 47 10.99 -4.88 -3.48
CA GLN A 47 10.61 -5.11 -2.08
C GLN A 47 9.29 -5.87 -1.98
N ALA A 48 8.26 -5.46 -2.74
CA ALA A 48 6.98 -6.15 -2.78
C ALA A 48 7.12 -7.60 -3.28
N ALA A 49 7.97 -7.85 -4.27
CA ALA A 49 8.25 -9.18 -4.78
C ALA A 49 8.88 -10.08 -3.70
N LYS A 50 9.82 -9.55 -2.91
CA LYS A 50 10.39 -10.27 -1.77
C LYS A 50 9.35 -10.60 -0.71
N LEU A 51 8.46 -9.66 -0.38
CA LEU A 51 7.38 -9.89 0.60
C LEU A 51 6.40 -10.98 0.17
N LEU A 52 6.10 -11.06 -1.12
CA LEU A 52 5.22 -12.09 -1.68
C LEU A 52 5.94 -13.41 -2.03
N ALA A 53 7.26 -13.49 -1.81
CA ALA A 53 8.09 -14.60 -2.27
C ALA A 53 7.92 -14.92 -3.77
N LEU A 54 7.82 -13.87 -4.60
CA LEU A 54 7.67 -13.96 -6.05
C LEU A 54 8.89 -13.36 -6.77
N HIS A 55 9.08 -13.75 -8.04
CA HIS A 55 10.05 -13.08 -8.89
C HIS A 55 9.56 -11.67 -9.27
N PRO A 56 10.43 -10.63 -9.29
CA PRO A 56 10.02 -9.26 -9.61
C PRO A 56 9.31 -9.12 -10.96
N GLU A 57 9.74 -9.87 -11.98
CA GLU A 57 9.10 -9.85 -13.30
C GLU A 57 7.67 -10.40 -13.26
N THR A 58 7.40 -11.44 -12.48
CA THR A 58 6.04 -11.95 -12.27
C THR A 58 5.13 -10.87 -11.68
N LEU A 59 5.67 -10.08 -10.74
CA LEU A 59 4.94 -8.96 -10.15
C LEU A 59 4.67 -7.86 -11.19
N ARG A 60 5.62 -7.59 -12.11
CA ARG A 60 5.42 -6.63 -13.21
C ARG A 60 4.33 -7.11 -14.17
N ASP A 61 4.26 -8.39 -14.45
CA ASP A 61 3.24 -8.94 -15.34
C ASP A 61 1.83 -8.77 -14.76
N TYR A 62 1.68 -8.87 -13.43
CA TYR A 62 0.41 -8.57 -12.77
C TYR A 62 -0.04 -7.11 -12.91
N LEU A 63 0.84 -6.17 -13.21
CA LEU A 63 0.47 -4.77 -13.50
C LEU A 63 -0.10 -4.59 -14.90
N LYS A 64 0.38 -5.40 -15.85
CA LYS A 64 0.02 -5.32 -17.27
C LYS A 64 -1.35 -5.95 -17.56
N LEU A 65 -1.93 -6.65 -16.58
CA LEU A 65 -3.23 -7.28 -16.72
C LEU A 65 -4.35 -6.27 -16.99
N PRO A 66 -5.42 -6.63 -17.73
CA PRO A 66 -6.55 -5.75 -18.01
C PRO A 66 -7.23 -5.20 -16.75
N THR A 67 -7.80 -4.00 -16.86
CA THR A 67 -8.54 -3.35 -15.78
C THR A 67 -9.74 -4.23 -15.43
N GLY A 68 -9.77 -4.74 -14.20
CA GLY A 68 -10.81 -5.68 -13.71
C GLY A 68 -10.37 -7.13 -13.59
N HIS A 69 -9.18 -7.51 -14.08
CA HIS A 69 -8.66 -8.85 -13.87
C HIS A 69 -8.43 -9.11 -12.36
N PRO A 70 -8.85 -10.26 -11.78
CA PRO A 70 -8.79 -10.51 -10.34
C PRO A 70 -7.37 -10.46 -9.78
N ARG A 71 -6.40 -10.93 -10.57
CA ARG A 71 -4.97 -10.90 -10.24
C ARG A 71 -4.26 -9.59 -10.58
N ARG A 72 -4.96 -8.57 -11.10
CA ARG A 72 -4.31 -7.29 -11.40
C ARG A 72 -3.84 -6.65 -10.09
N LEU A 73 -2.58 -6.25 -10.06
CA LEU A 73 -2.00 -5.50 -8.96
C LEU A 73 -2.02 -4.01 -9.32
N ARG A 74 -2.52 -3.18 -8.40
CA ARG A 74 -2.49 -1.72 -8.59
C ARG A 74 -1.18 -1.15 -8.10
N TYR A 75 -0.79 -0.01 -8.68
CA TYR A 75 0.41 0.71 -8.32
C TYR A 75 0.15 2.21 -8.40
N VAL A 76 1.00 2.96 -7.70
CA VAL A 76 1.06 4.42 -7.72
C VAL A 76 2.28 4.81 -8.54
N ASP A 77 2.10 5.72 -9.49
CA ASP A 77 3.21 6.33 -10.22
C ASP A 77 3.70 7.56 -9.48
N CYS A 78 4.91 7.49 -8.92
CA CYS A 78 5.51 8.59 -8.16
C CYS A 78 6.50 9.43 -8.97
N THR A 79 6.99 8.96 -10.12
CA THR A 79 8.08 9.65 -10.85
C THR A 79 7.89 9.73 -12.36
N GLY A 80 6.74 9.29 -12.91
CA GLY A 80 6.48 9.27 -14.35
C GLY A 80 7.31 8.21 -15.10
N SER A 81 7.94 7.30 -14.36
CA SER A 81 8.79 6.24 -14.92
C SER A 81 8.50 4.90 -14.24
N SER A 82 8.71 3.80 -14.95
CA SER A 82 8.49 2.45 -14.42
C SER A 82 9.35 2.10 -13.19
N ARG A 83 10.45 2.82 -12.96
CA ARG A 83 11.27 2.72 -11.74
C ARG A 83 10.64 3.43 -10.54
N GLY A 84 9.79 4.42 -10.80
CA GLY A 84 9.02 5.18 -9.82
C GLY A 84 7.77 4.49 -9.32
N TYR A 85 7.37 3.37 -9.91
CA TYR A 85 6.15 2.70 -9.50
C TYR A 85 6.29 2.13 -8.09
N ARG A 86 5.26 2.37 -7.27
CA ARG A 86 5.17 1.92 -5.89
C ARG A 86 3.87 1.18 -5.66
N ILE A 87 3.88 0.25 -4.72
CA ILE A 87 2.69 -0.49 -4.31
C ILE A 87 2.45 -0.15 -2.84
N THR A 88 1.24 0.29 -2.49
CA THR A 88 0.92 0.59 -1.11
C THR A 88 0.72 -0.69 -0.31
N ALA A 89 0.96 -0.64 1.01
CA ALA A 89 0.75 -1.78 1.89
C ALA A 89 -0.69 -2.31 1.84
N ALA A 90 -1.67 -1.39 1.78
CA ALA A 90 -3.08 -1.74 1.70
C ALA A 90 -3.41 -2.53 0.41
N GLU A 91 -2.90 -2.06 -0.74
CA GLU A 91 -3.12 -2.77 -2.01
C GLU A 91 -2.43 -4.13 -2.02
N LEU A 92 -1.21 -4.24 -1.50
CA LEU A 92 -0.47 -5.50 -1.44
C LEU A 92 -1.23 -6.53 -0.59
N LEU A 93 -1.72 -6.13 0.58
CA LEU A 93 -2.53 -6.97 1.47
C LEU A 93 -3.83 -7.40 0.80
N ALA A 94 -4.55 -6.45 0.20
CA ALA A 94 -5.81 -6.73 -0.49
C ALA A 94 -5.60 -7.69 -1.66
N TRP A 95 -4.52 -7.51 -2.44
CA TRP A 95 -4.16 -8.42 -3.51
C TRP A 95 -3.83 -9.82 -2.98
N GLN A 96 -3.06 -9.92 -1.91
CA GLN A 96 -2.74 -11.21 -1.29
C GLN A 96 -4.01 -11.93 -0.83
N GLN A 97 -4.95 -11.23 -0.19
CA GLN A 97 -6.23 -11.80 0.26
C GLN A 97 -7.05 -12.35 -0.90
N ARG A 98 -7.19 -11.58 -2.01
CA ARG A 98 -7.90 -12.04 -3.22
C ARG A 98 -7.28 -13.32 -3.78
N ASN A 99 -5.95 -13.35 -3.91
CA ASN A 99 -5.26 -14.46 -4.57
C ASN A 99 -5.05 -15.69 -3.67
N HIS A 100 -4.97 -15.54 -2.35
CA HIS A 100 -4.97 -16.67 -1.41
C HIS A 100 -6.32 -17.38 -1.38
N ALA A 101 -7.42 -16.62 -1.42
CA ALA A 101 -8.77 -17.18 -1.49
C ALA A 101 -8.97 -18.02 -2.77
N ASP A 102 -8.45 -17.54 -3.91
CA ASP A 102 -8.46 -18.27 -5.17
C ASP A 102 -7.61 -19.54 -5.12
N ALA A 103 -6.40 -19.50 -4.55
CA ALA A 103 -5.53 -20.68 -4.43
C ALA A 103 -6.15 -21.80 -3.56
N LEU A 104 -6.84 -21.43 -2.48
CA LEU A 104 -7.59 -22.37 -1.64
C LEU A 104 -8.78 -22.96 -2.40
N ARG A 105 -9.52 -22.13 -3.14
CA ARG A 105 -10.67 -22.56 -3.94
C ARG A 105 -10.27 -23.52 -5.05
N ASP A 106 -9.22 -23.22 -5.80
CA ASP A 106 -8.69 -24.06 -6.87
C ASP A 106 -8.21 -25.42 -6.34
N SER A 107 -7.54 -25.43 -5.19
CA SER A 107 -7.13 -26.66 -4.49
C SER A 107 -8.31 -27.54 -4.09
N ILE A 108 -9.37 -26.94 -3.53
CA ILE A 108 -10.59 -27.65 -3.15
C ILE A 108 -11.28 -28.23 -4.39
N LEU A 109 -11.49 -27.41 -5.43
CA LEU A 109 -12.14 -27.85 -6.67
C LEU A 109 -11.37 -28.98 -7.35
N ARG A 110 -10.04 -28.92 -7.35
CA ARG A 110 -9.18 -29.99 -7.88
C ARG A 110 -9.34 -31.29 -7.09
N LYS A 111 -9.31 -31.24 -5.76
CA LYS A 111 -9.54 -32.43 -4.90
C LYS A 111 -10.93 -33.03 -5.10
N VAL A 112 -11.95 -32.19 -5.29
CA VAL A 112 -13.31 -32.63 -5.59
C VAL A 112 -13.36 -33.34 -6.95
N ALA A 113 -12.73 -32.77 -7.99
CA ALA A 113 -12.64 -33.39 -9.31
C ALA A 113 -11.92 -34.74 -9.26
N GLU A 114 -10.79 -34.83 -8.55
CA GLU A 114 -10.05 -36.09 -8.35
C GLU A 114 -10.91 -37.15 -7.63
N ARG A 115 -11.68 -36.75 -6.61
CA ARG A 115 -12.61 -37.65 -5.92
C ARG A 115 -13.72 -38.13 -6.84
N HIS A 116 -14.32 -37.25 -7.64
CA HIS A 116 -15.34 -37.63 -8.62
C HIS A 116 -14.79 -38.60 -9.66
N ALA A 117 -13.58 -38.37 -10.18
CA ALA A 117 -12.91 -39.27 -11.12
C ALA A 117 -12.64 -40.67 -10.52
N ARG A 118 -12.25 -40.75 -9.25
CA ARG A 118 -12.09 -42.04 -8.56
C ARG A 118 -13.42 -42.78 -8.39
N LEU A 119 -14.49 -42.06 -8.11
CA LEU A 119 -15.82 -42.65 -7.93
C LEU A 119 -16.44 -43.12 -9.25
N THR A 120 -16.20 -42.43 -10.36
CA THR A 120 -16.62 -42.88 -11.69
C THR A 120 -15.77 -44.06 -12.17
N ALA A 121 -14.46 -44.05 -11.95
CA ALA A 121 -13.58 -45.18 -12.28
C ALA A 121 -13.94 -46.46 -11.51
N ARG A 122 -14.36 -46.34 -10.23
CA ARG A 122 -14.86 -47.46 -9.43
C ARG A 122 -16.21 -48.02 -9.91
N LYS A 123 -17.00 -47.22 -10.65
CA LYS A 123 -18.31 -47.62 -11.17
C LYS A 123 -18.25 -48.20 -12.57
N SER A 124 -17.08 -48.26 -13.22
CA SER A 124 -16.88 -48.99 -14.48
C SER A 124 -16.52 -50.44 -14.16
N PRO A 125 -17.46 -51.41 -14.24
CA PRO A 125 -17.10 -52.81 -14.07
C PRO A 125 -16.37 -53.28 -15.32
N GLN A 126 -15.37 -54.14 -15.10
CA GLN A 126 -14.70 -54.94 -16.11
C GLN A 126 -15.70 -55.46 -17.15
N LYS A 127 -15.57 -55.02 -18.41
CA LYS A 127 -15.98 -55.86 -19.54
C LYS A 127 -14.88 -56.89 -19.73
N LEU A 128 -14.98 -57.98 -18.96
CA LEU A 128 -14.36 -59.25 -19.31
C LEU A 128 -15.12 -59.79 -20.53
N ARG A 129 -14.45 -59.80 -21.68
CA ARG A 129 -14.72 -60.68 -22.81
C ARG A 129 -13.44 -61.43 -23.12
#